data_AF-A0A956QUT9-F1
#
_entry.id   AF-A0A956QUT9-F1
#
_cell.length_a   1.000
_cell.length_b   1.000
_cell.length_c   1.000
_cell.angle_alpha   90.00
_cell.angle_beta   90.00
_cell.angle_gamma   90.00
#
_symmetry.space_group_name_H-M   'P 1'
#
loop_
_entity.id
_entity.type
_entity.pdbx_description
1 polymer ?
#
loop_
_entity_poly.entity_id
_entity_poly.type
_entity_poly.pdbx_seq_one_letter_code
_entity_poly.pdbx_strand_id
1 'polypeptide(L)'
;MVHDFGLELTSNSKVGWAFSLSRQESCVNATDLCRRLCYGNGVRYQSDAQRHKRLRNYRTCEFLLGNGGPELLAQNLVALVDQARPVDWLAAQISSTATKLPFSLRIHDVGDYFSCGYAQAWLIAIKDRPQCKFWFYTRSFLEPELLEVLSELASESNCQGFLSIDNDNFEQGLLAFAAYPGVWKLALMQHEQDLLSPELVPAIQERVKQGEIINFPYHRAGQHVKPLKAEPLTNCPQITTNAYPLQTSRSLPKPCQSCNLCLPG
;
A
#
# COMPACT_ATOMS: atom_id res chain seq x y z
N MET A 1 -14.28 9.32 -25.45
CA MET A 1 -13.09 8.65 -26.02
C MET A 1 -11.77 9.22 -25.48
N VAL A 2 -11.47 10.53 -25.54
CA VAL A 2 -10.23 11.07 -24.91
C VAL A 2 -10.37 11.27 -23.39
N HIS A 3 -11.58 11.47 -22.88
CA HIS A 3 -11.85 11.63 -21.43
C HIS A 3 -11.89 10.31 -20.64
N ASP A 4 -11.70 9.16 -21.30
CA ASP A 4 -11.77 7.82 -20.71
C ASP A 4 -10.40 7.29 -20.24
N PHE A 5 -9.35 8.09 -20.41
CA PHE A 5 -7.97 7.79 -20.00
C PHE A 5 -7.38 8.96 -19.22
N GLY A 6 -6.43 8.65 -18.34
CA GLY A 6 -5.76 9.61 -17.48
C GLY A 6 -5.59 9.05 -16.07
N LEU A 7 -4.36 9.11 -15.57
CA LEU A 7 -4.02 8.72 -14.21
C LEU A 7 -4.36 9.85 -13.23
N GLU A 8 -4.93 9.48 -12.08
CA GLU A 8 -5.27 10.43 -11.04
C GLU A 8 -5.00 9.85 -9.64
N LEU A 9 -4.50 10.71 -8.74
CA LEU A 9 -4.36 10.38 -7.33
C LEU A 9 -5.68 10.46 -6.57
N THR A 10 -5.74 9.72 -5.47
CA THR A 10 -6.82 9.78 -4.48
C THR A 10 -6.29 10.37 -3.18
N SER A 11 -7.15 11.09 -2.47
CA SER A 11 -6.84 11.53 -1.12
C SER A 11 -7.02 10.38 -0.14
N ASN A 12 -6.06 10.20 0.75
CA ASN A 12 -6.05 9.16 1.77
C ASN A 12 -5.90 9.78 3.15
N SER A 13 -6.82 9.46 4.07
CA SER A 13 -6.81 10.05 5.41
C SER A 13 -5.66 9.58 6.31
N LYS A 14 -4.93 8.53 5.92
CA LYS A 14 -3.79 7.98 6.68
C LYS A 14 -2.45 8.52 6.20
N VAL A 15 -2.31 8.89 4.91
CA VAL A 15 -1.01 9.26 4.29
C VAL A 15 -1.04 10.43 3.32
N GLY A 16 -2.20 11.03 3.05
CA GLY A 16 -2.30 12.20 2.19
C GLY A 16 -2.65 11.76 0.78
N TRP A 17 -1.67 11.28 0.02
CA TRP A 17 -1.86 10.84 -1.36
C TRP A 17 -1.78 9.32 -1.51
N ALA A 18 -2.62 8.79 -2.38
CA ALA A 18 -2.55 7.41 -2.82
C ALA A 18 -2.81 7.31 -4.34
N PHE A 19 -2.19 6.34 -5.00
CA PHE A 19 -2.62 5.89 -6.32
C PHE A 19 -3.42 4.60 -6.16
N SER A 20 -4.56 4.47 -6.82
CA SER A 20 -5.41 3.29 -6.64
C SER A 20 -6.05 2.82 -7.93
N LEU A 21 -6.32 1.53 -7.98
CA LEU A 21 -6.91 0.84 -9.12
C LEU A 21 -8.30 0.32 -8.77
N SER A 22 -9.00 -0.15 -9.79
CA SER A 22 -10.29 -0.80 -9.57
C SER A 22 -10.05 -2.23 -9.08
N ARG A 23 -10.71 -2.58 -7.97
CA ARG A 23 -10.55 -3.88 -7.32
C ARG A 23 -11.13 -5.05 -8.12
N GLN A 24 -12.10 -4.78 -9.00
CA GLN A 24 -12.71 -5.85 -9.81
C GLN A 24 -11.74 -6.36 -10.86
N GLU A 25 -10.95 -5.46 -11.43
CA GLU A 25 -10.03 -5.76 -12.52
C GLU A 25 -8.60 -6.04 -12.04
N SER A 26 -8.17 -5.46 -10.91
CA SER A 26 -6.75 -5.54 -10.47
C SER A 26 -6.44 -6.49 -9.31
N CYS A 27 -7.42 -6.87 -8.48
CA CYS A 27 -7.16 -7.71 -7.31
C CYS A 27 -7.21 -9.22 -7.64
N VAL A 28 -6.17 -9.72 -8.31
CA VAL A 28 -6.10 -11.12 -8.80
C VAL A 28 -6.15 -12.17 -7.67
N ASN A 29 -5.55 -11.88 -6.52
CA ASN A 29 -5.43 -12.82 -5.39
C ASN A 29 -6.26 -12.39 -4.16
N ALA A 30 -7.38 -11.70 -4.37
CA ALA A 30 -8.23 -11.29 -3.25
C ALA A 30 -8.94 -12.50 -2.61
N THR A 31 -8.63 -12.76 -1.34
CA THR A 31 -9.32 -13.73 -0.48
C THR A 31 -10.72 -13.22 -0.12
N ASP A 32 -11.58 -14.11 0.39
CA ASP A 32 -12.92 -13.71 0.81
C ASP A 32 -12.88 -12.74 1.98
N LEU A 33 -11.93 -12.92 2.91
CA LEU A 33 -11.71 -11.95 3.96
C LEU A 33 -11.24 -10.61 3.39
N CYS A 34 -10.29 -10.60 2.47
CA CYS A 34 -9.84 -9.37 1.80
C CYS A 34 -11.01 -8.63 1.14
N ARG A 35 -11.87 -9.34 0.39
CA ARG A 35 -13.05 -8.75 -0.26
C ARG A 35 -14.02 -8.15 0.76
N ARG A 36 -14.22 -8.82 1.90
CA ARG A 36 -15.10 -8.35 2.99
C ARG A 36 -14.55 -7.10 3.66
N LEU A 37 -13.26 -7.07 3.97
CA LEU A 37 -12.61 -5.97 4.71
C LEU A 37 -12.08 -4.85 3.79
N CYS A 38 -12.19 -5.01 2.47
CA CYS A 38 -11.68 -4.09 1.48
C CYS A 38 -12.11 -2.64 1.75
N TYR A 39 -11.17 -1.69 1.69
CA TYR A 39 -11.47 -0.25 1.80
C TYR A 39 -12.54 0.18 0.78
N GLY A 40 -12.58 -0.46 -0.39
CA GLY A 40 -13.60 -0.24 -1.43
C GLY A 40 -15.05 -0.50 -0.99
N ASN A 41 -15.28 -1.17 0.16
CA ASN A 41 -16.61 -1.33 0.75
C ASN A 41 -17.06 -0.11 1.57
N GLY A 42 -16.15 0.81 1.89
CA GLY A 42 -16.49 2.03 2.62
C GLY A 42 -17.31 3.00 1.76
N VAL A 43 -18.22 3.75 2.38
CA VAL A 43 -19.11 4.73 1.71
C VAL A 43 -18.34 5.69 0.80
N ARG A 44 -17.11 6.07 1.18
CA ARG A 44 -16.22 6.96 0.41
C ARG A 44 -15.79 6.40 -0.95
N TYR A 45 -15.92 5.09 -1.17
CA TYR A 45 -15.46 4.39 -2.37
C TYR A 45 -16.61 3.79 -3.18
N GLN A 46 -17.85 3.95 -2.72
CA GLN A 46 -19.03 3.38 -3.37
C GLN A 46 -19.67 4.30 -4.39
N SER A 47 -19.37 5.62 -4.39
CA SER A 47 -19.92 6.51 -5.40
C SER A 47 -19.38 6.19 -6.79
N ASP A 48 -20.24 6.37 -7.80
CA ASP A 48 -19.88 6.07 -9.19
C ASP A 48 -18.65 6.85 -9.65
N ALA A 49 -18.51 8.11 -9.23
CA ALA A 49 -17.34 8.92 -9.53
C ALA A 49 -16.03 8.31 -8.97
N GLN A 50 -16.06 7.75 -7.76
CA GLN A 50 -14.88 7.16 -7.12
C GLN A 50 -14.50 5.81 -7.72
N ARG A 51 -15.50 5.03 -8.15
CA ARG A 51 -15.31 3.78 -8.90
C ARG A 51 -14.77 4.06 -10.29
N HIS A 52 -15.39 5.01 -11.00
CA HIS A 52 -14.99 5.42 -12.34
C HIS A 52 -13.55 5.93 -12.37
N LYS A 53 -13.11 6.72 -11.39
CA LYS A 53 -11.72 7.16 -11.28
C LYS A 53 -10.72 5.99 -11.23
N ARG A 54 -11.00 5.00 -10.39
CA ARG A 54 -10.14 3.80 -10.21
C ARG A 54 -10.14 2.90 -11.44
N LEU A 55 -11.29 2.75 -12.08
CA LEU A 55 -11.41 2.04 -13.34
C LEU A 55 -10.66 2.76 -14.47
N ARG A 56 -10.73 4.09 -14.52
CA ARG A 56 -9.97 4.91 -15.47
C ARG A 56 -8.47 4.75 -15.27
N ASN A 57 -7.99 4.76 -14.02
CA ASN A 57 -6.59 4.47 -13.71
C ASN A 57 -6.17 3.10 -14.26
N TYR A 58 -6.94 2.04 -13.98
CA TYR A 58 -6.65 0.69 -14.49
C TYR A 58 -6.59 0.64 -16.02
N ARG A 59 -7.63 1.16 -16.70
CA ARG A 59 -7.68 1.21 -18.17
C ARG A 59 -6.51 1.99 -18.77
N THR A 60 -6.08 3.06 -18.11
CA THR A 60 -4.93 3.86 -18.55
C THR A 60 -3.63 3.08 -18.37
N CYS A 61 -3.47 2.35 -17.27
CA CYS A 61 -2.31 1.47 -17.08
C CYS A 61 -2.24 0.42 -18.20
N GLU A 62 -3.32 -0.31 -18.44
CA GLU A 62 -3.41 -1.31 -19.52
C GLU A 62 -3.10 -0.69 -20.89
N PHE A 63 -3.70 0.46 -21.19
CA PHE A 63 -3.49 1.15 -22.47
C PHE A 63 -2.03 1.55 -22.67
N LEU A 64 -1.39 2.15 -21.67
CA LEU A 64 0.01 2.58 -21.78
C LEU A 64 0.97 1.38 -21.85
N LEU A 65 0.71 0.33 -21.08
CA LEU A 65 1.48 -0.92 -21.16
C LEU A 65 1.38 -1.54 -22.55
N GLY A 66 0.18 -1.61 -23.14
CA GLY A 66 -0.02 -2.16 -24.47
C GLY A 66 0.60 -1.35 -25.62
N ASN A 67 0.82 -0.05 -25.43
CA ASN A 67 1.37 0.84 -26.48
C ASN A 67 2.87 1.12 -26.34
N GLY A 68 3.44 1.03 -25.15
CA GLY A 68 4.83 1.40 -24.91
C GLY A 68 5.46 0.76 -23.69
N GLY A 69 4.85 -0.30 -23.15
CA GLY A 69 5.41 -1.08 -22.07
C GLY A 69 5.53 -0.34 -20.73
N PRO A 70 6.30 -0.91 -19.80
CA PRO A 70 6.53 -0.35 -18.48
C PRO A 70 7.10 1.07 -18.51
N GLU A 71 7.94 1.40 -19.49
CA GLU A 71 8.61 2.69 -19.61
C GLU A 71 7.63 3.82 -19.89
N LEU A 72 6.68 3.61 -20.82
CA LEU A 72 5.67 4.60 -21.14
C LEU A 72 4.72 4.83 -19.95
N LEU A 73 4.34 3.75 -19.25
CA LEU A 73 3.55 3.88 -18.04
C LEU A 73 4.34 4.61 -16.93
N ALA A 74 5.62 4.27 -16.74
CA ALA A 74 6.47 4.89 -15.74
C ALA A 74 6.60 6.40 -15.94
N GLN A 75 6.78 6.88 -17.16
CA GLN A 75 6.80 8.33 -17.46
C GLN A 75 5.56 9.06 -16.94
N ASN A 76 4.38 8.43 -17.08
CA ASN A 76 3.12 8.99 -16.60
C ASN A 76 2.97 8.86 -15.08
N LEU A 77 3.43 7.76 -14.48
CA LEU A 77 3.46 7.58 -13.03
C LEU A 77 4.38 8.60 -12.36
N VAL A 78 5.53 8.90 -12.95
CA VAL A 78 6.48 9.92 -12.48
C VAL A 78 5.82 11.30 -12.45
N ALA A 79 5.16 11.70 -13.54
CA ALA A 79 4.43 12.96 -13.59
C ALA A 79 3.30 13.01 -12.55
N LEU A 80 2.67 11.88 -12.26
CA LEU A 80 1.65 11.76 -11.22
C LEU A 80 2.23 11.89 -9.81
N VAL A 81 3.37 11.25 -9.53
CA VAL A 81 4.10 11.35 -8.26
C VAL A 81 4.50 12.81 -7.99
N ASP A 82 4.90 13.55 -9.04
CA ASP A 82 5.27 14.95 -8.91
C ASP A 82 4.10 15.85 -8.48
N GLN A 83 2.86 15.48 -8.78
CA GLN A 83 1.67 16.18 -8.28
C GLN A 83 1.48 16.02 -6.76
N ALA A 84 2.09 15.00 -6.15
CA ALA A 84 2.03 14.74 -4.71
C ALA A 84 3.11 15.49 -3.91
N ARG A 85 3.99 16.27 -4.55
CA ARG A 85 5.04 17.04 -3.86
C ARG A 85 4.43 18.01 -2.83
N PRO A 86 5.03 18.14 -1.63
CA PRO A 86 4.66 19.17 -0.67
C PRO A 86 4.75 20.57 -1.28
N VAL A 87 3.88 21.49 -0.83
CA VAL A 87 3.81 22.86 -1.38
C VAL A 87 5.12 23.64 -1.21
N ASP A 88 5.88 23.32 -0.17
CA ASP A 88 7.16 23.94 0.17
C ASP A 88 8.37 23.17 -0.39
N TRP A 89 8.15 22.17 -1.25
CA TRP A 89 9.19 21.29 -1.78
C TRP A 89 10.37 22.07 -2.39
N LEU A 90 10.11 23.05 -3.25
CA LEU A 90 11.18 23.82 -3.90
C LEU A 90 12.00 24.62 -2.87
N ALA A 91 11.31 25.26 -1.92
CA ALA A 91 11.97 26.04 -0.87
C ALA A 91 12.82 25.13 0.03
N ALA A 92 12.30 23.96 0.39
CA ALA A 92 13.01 22.96 1.19
C ALA A 92 14.26 22.43 0.46
N GLN A 93 14.16 22.15 -0.85
CA GLN A 93 15.30 21.71 -1.66
C GLN A 93 16.40 22.77 -1.72
N ILE A 94 16.08 24.01 -2.06
CA ILE A 94 17.06 25.10 -2.16
C ILE A 94 17.70 25.42 -0.81
N SER A 95 16.91 25.34 0.27
CA SER A 95 17.37 25.64 1.63
C SER A 95 18.06 24.46 2.32
N SER A 96 18.12 23.29 1.68
CA SER A 96 18.61 22.04 2.30
C SER A 96 17.90 21.69 3.62
N THR A 97 16.58 21.94 3.68
CA THR A 97 15.74 21.63 4.85
C THR A 97 14.72 20.55 4.51
N ALA A 98 14.11 19.94 5.53
CA ALA A 98 12.96 19.07 5.34
C ALA A 98 11.72 19.86 4.93
N THR A 99 10.83 19.25 4.14
CA THR A 99 9.50 19.78 3.87
C THR A 99 8.62 19.71 5.12
N LYS A 100 7.65 20.62 5.25
CA LYS A 100 6.67 20.62 6.35
C LYS A 100 5.85 19.33 6.41
N LEU A 101 5.53 18.77 5.25
CA LEU A 101 4.87 17.47 5.13
C LEU A 101 5.83 16.49 4.47
N PRO A 102 5.92 15.23 4.95
CA PRO A 102 6.68 14.21 4.26
C PRO A 102 6.18 14.02 2.82
N PHE A 103 7.11 13.99 1.86
CA PHE A 103 6.77 13.63 0.49
C PHE A 103 6.59 12.11 0.43
N SER A 104 5.35 11.65 0.50
CA SER A 104 5.03 10.23 0.55
C SER A 104 3.82 9.89 -0.30
N LEU A 105 3.85 8.71 -0.93
CA LEU A 105 2.74 8.20 -1.74
C LEU A 105 2.47 6.74 -1.40
N ARG A 106 1.20 6.42 -1.13
CA ARG A 106 0.77 5.03 -1.02
C ARG A 106 0.43 4.48 -2.39
N ILE A 107 1.02 3.35 -2.74
CA ILE A 107 0.57 2.57 -3.90
C ILE A 107 -0.54 1.65 -3.39
N HIS A 108 -1.73 1.84 -3.94
CA HIS A 108 -3.01 1.18 -3.67
C HIS A 108 -3.61 1.42 -2.27
N ASP A 109 -4.64 2.28 -2.22
CA ASP A 109 -5.67 2.20 -1.16
C ASP A 109 -6.72 1.13 -1.47
N VAL A 110 -6.96 0.89 -2.76
CA VAL A 110 -7.83 -0.11 -3.37
C VAL A 110 -7.15 -0.58 -4.65
N GLY A 111 -7.35 -1.85 -4.99
CA GLY A 111 -6.63 -2.51 -6.08
C GLY A 111 -5.37 -3.21 -5.59
N ASP A 112 -4.69 -3.89 -6.50
CA ASP A 112 -3.39 -4.53 -6.27
C ASP A 112 -2.58 -4.56 -7.57
N TYR A 113 -1.35 -5.08 -7.52
CA TYR A 113 -0.56 -5.36 -8.70
C TYR A 113 -1.16 -6.52 -9.49
N PHE A 114 -1.35 -6.32 -10.80
CA PHE A 114 -2.03 -7.28 -11.68
C PHE A 114 -1.14 -7.86 -12.78
N SER A 115 0.07 -7.32 -12.99
CA SER A 115 1.03 -7.83 -13.99
C SER A 115 2.46 -7.40 -13.69
N CYS A 116 3.44 -8.15 -14.22
CA CYS A 116 4.86 -7.82 -14.11
C CYS A 116 5.18 -6.46 -14.74
N GLY A 117 4.61 -6.15 -15.91
CA GLY A 117 4.82 -4.86 -16.57
C GLY A 117 4.32 -3.68 -15.74
N TYR A 118 3.19 -3.85 -15.03
CA TYR A 118 2.69 -2.83 -14.11
C TYR A 118 3.62 -2.63 -12.89
N ALA A 119 4.13 -3.71 -12.32
CA ALA A 119 5.09 -3.64 -11.22
C ALA A 119 6.42 -3.00 -11.66
N GLN A 120 6.94 -3.36 -12.85
CA GLN A 120 8.14 -2.75 -13.44
C GLN A 120 7.98 -1.24 -13.65
N ALA A 121 6.81 -0.78 -14.10
CA ALA A 121 6.55 0.65 -14.27
C ALA A 121 6.67 1.42 -12.95
N TRP A 122 6.20 0.84 -11.85
CA TRP A 122 6.38 1.42 -10.51
C TRP A 122 7.83 1.38 -10.05
N LEU A 123 8.55 0.28 -10.27
CA LEU A 123 9.98 0.18 -9.97
C LEU A 123 10.76 1.32 -10.65
N ILE A 124 10.50 1.58 -11.93
CA ILE A 124 11.11 2.70 -12.67
C ILE A 124 10.74 4.05 -12.02
N ALA A 125 9.44 4.27 -11.74
CA ALA A 125 8.98 5.54 -11.15
C ALA A 125 9.55 5.80 -9.75
N ILE A 126 9.72 4.74 -8.94
CA ILE A 126 10.30 4.81 -7.59
C ILE A 126 11.78 5.19 -7.67
N LYS A 127 12.54 4.55 -8.56
CA LYS A 127 13.95 4.86 -8.82
C LYS A 127 14.15 6.30 -9.31
N ASP A 128 13.25 6.80 -10.13
CA ASP A 128 13.32 8.17 -10.66
C ASP A 128 12.93 9.24 -9.62
N ARG A 129 12.32 8.85 -8.49
CA ARG A 129 11.87 9.76 -7.43
C ARG A 129 12.37 9.33 -6.04
N PRO A 130 13.70 9.29 -5.80
CA PRO A 130 14.28 8.84 -4.53
C PRO A 130 13.88 9.72 -3.33
N GLN A 131 13.41 10.95 -3.57
CA GLN A 131 12.94 11.86 -2.52
C GLN A 131 11.51 11.55 -2.03
N CYS A 132 10.74 10.76 -2.79
CA CYS A 132 9.39 10.35 -2.38
C CYS A 132 9.45 9.03 -1.64
N LYS A 133 8.83 8.96 -0.46
CA LYS A 133 8.67 7.71 0.30
C LYS A 133 7.43 6.95 -0.18
N PHE A 134 7.64 5.78 -0.75
CA PHE A 134 6.60 4.87 -1.23
C PHE A 134 6.32 3.76 -0.24
N TRP A 135 5.09 3.27 -0.24
CA TRP A 135 4.73 2.08 0.51
C TRP A 135 3.44 1.48 -0.02
N PHE A 136 3.29 0.16 0.15
CA PHE A 136 2.13 -0.56 -0.36
C PHE A 136 1.89 -1.86 0.39
N TYR A 137 0.68 -2.38 0.25
CA TYR A 137 0.32 -3.72 0.65
C TYR A 137 -0.04 -4.51 -0.60
N THR A 138 0.39 -5.75 -0.68
CA THR A 138 0.04 -6.62 -1.80
C THR A 138 -0.31 -8.03 -1.34
N ARG A 139 -1.21 -8.68 -2.08
CA ARG A 139 -1.50 -10.11 -2.04
C ARG A 139 -1.03 -10.82 -3.31
N SER A 140 -0.42 -10.08 -4.23
CA SER A 140 0.07 -10.56 -5.52
C SER A 140 1.43 -11.24 -5.39
N PHE A 141 1.54 -12.17 -4.43
CA PHE A 141 2.77 -12.92 -4.12
C PHE A 141 2.66 -14.42 -4.41
N LEU A 142 1.59 -14.86 -5.08
CA LEU A 142 1.40 -16.26 -5.48
C LEU A 142 2.09 -16.59 -6.81
N GLU A 143 2.16 -15.62 -7.72
CA GLU A 143 2.81 -15.76 -9.02
C GLU A 143 4.32 -15.46 -8.88
N PRO A 144 5.23 -16.43 -9.10
CA PRO A 144 6.65 -16.26 -8.82
C PRO A 144 7.30 -15.10 -9.58
N GLU A 145 7.00 -14.95 -10.87
CA GLU A 145 7.55 -13.88 -11.72
C GLU A 145 7.13 -12.50 -11.23
N LEU A 146 5.87 -12.36 -10.77
CA LEU A 146 5.38 -11.10 -10.23
C LEU A 146 6.01 -10.81 -8.86
N LEU A 147 6.15 -11.84 -8.01
CA LEU A 147 6.81 -11.71 -6.70
C LEU A 147 8.26 -11.26 -6.85
N GLU A 148 8.99 -11.77 -7.84
CA GLU A 148 10.38 -11.36 -8.13
C GLU A 148 10.46 -9.85 -8.43
N VAL A 149 9.66 -9.37 -9.39
CA VAL A 149 9.61 -7.94 -9.73
C VAL A 149 9.17 -7.08 -8.55
N LEU A 150 8.17 -7.53 -7.80
CA LEU A 150 7.70 -6.82 -6.61
C LEU A 150 8.76 -6.77 -5.50
N SER A 151 9.60 -7.79 -5.41
CA SER A 151 10.68 -7.85 -4.42
C SER A 151 11.82 -6.90 -4.80
N GLU A 152 12.14 -6.76 -6.10
CA GLU A 152 13.04 -5.69 -6.57
C GLU A 152 12.49 -4.30 -6.19
N LEU A 153 11.20 -4.07 -6.46
CA LEU A 153 10.51 -2.82 -6.11
C LEU A 153 10.55 -2.54 -4.61
N ALA A 154 10.25 -3.53 -3.79
CA ALA A 154 10.27 -3.41 -2.33
C ALA A 154 11.68 -3.26 -1.74
N SER A 155 12.74 -3.59 -2.50
CA SER A 155 14.14 -3.45 -2.10
C SER A 155 14.68 -2.03 -2.24
N GLU A 156 13.98 -1.15 -2.96
CA GLU A 156 14.37 0.25 -3.11
C GLU A 156 14.33 0.99 -1.76
N SER A 157 15.36 1.78 -1.46
CA SER A 157 15.52 2.43 -0.15
C SER A 157 14.41 3.43 0.19
N ASN A 158 13.74 3.97 -0.84
CA ASN A 158 12.60 4.86 -0.70
C ASN A 158 11.24 4.12 -0.84
N CYS A 159 11.21 2.79 -0.75
CA CYS A 159 9.99 2.00 -0.79
C CYS A 159 9.89 1.00 0.36
N GLN A 160 8.68 0.76 0.85
CA GLN A 160 8.39 -0.31 1.81
C GLN A 160 7.22 -1.16 1.29
N GLY A 161 7.54 -2.39 0.89
CA GLY A 161 6.55 -3.41 0.56
C GLY A 161 6.04 -4.15 1.79
N PHE A 162 4.75 -4.45 1.82
CA PHE A 162 4.12 -5.34 2.79
C PHE A 162 3.39 -6.49 2.10
N LEU A 163 3.69 -7.73 2.49
CA LEU A 163 2.87 -8.89 2.13
C LEU A 163 1.66 -8.92 3.07
N SER A 164 0.46 -8.75 2.51
CA SER A 164 -0.78 -8.76 3.27
C SER A 164 -1.27 -10.18 3.49
N ILE A 165 -1.23 -10.61 4.74
CA ILE A 165 -1.63 -11.96 5.15
C ILE A 165 -2.90 -11.94 6.00
N ASP A 166 -3.64 -13.03 5.93
CA ASP A 166 -4.73 -13.39 6.84
C ASP A 166 -4.87 -14.91 6.94
N ASN A 167 -5.96 -15.38 7.56
CA ASN A 167 -6.25 -16.81 7.72
C ASN A 167 -6.18 -17.61 6.41
N ASP A 168 -6.46 -16.99 5.27
CA ASP A 168 -6.65 -17.71 4.01
C ASP A 168 -5.33 -17.85 3.23
N ASN A 169 -4.33 -16.99 3.50
CA ASN A 169 -3.10 -16.94 2.70
C ASN A 169 -1.80 -16.78 3.51
N PHE A 170 -1.83 -16.93 4.85
CA PHE A 170 -0.65 -16.69 5.68
C PHE A 170 0.51 -17.63 5.36
N GLU A 171 0.25 -18.90 5.04
CA GLU A 171 1.31 -19.86 4.72
C GLU A 171 2.09 -19.42 3.48
N GLN A 172 1.39 -19.08 2.40
CA GLN A 172 2.00 -18.60 1.16
C GLN A 172 2.71 -17.26 1.37
N GLY A 173 2.13 -16.37 2.18
CA GLY A 173 2.76 -15.10 2.54
C GLY A 173 4.06 -15.28 3.34
N LEU A 174 4.10 -16.27 4.25
CA LEU A 174 5.32 -16.60 5.02
C LEU A 174 6.40 -17.24 4.13
N LEU A 175 6.01 -18.05 3.14
CA LEU A 175 6.94 -18.58 2.13
C LEU A 175 7.53 -17.45 1.28
N ALA A 176 6.70 -16.53 0.78
CA ALA A 176 7.14 -15.36 0.03
C ALA A 176 8.06 -14.44 0.86
N PHE A 177 7.73 -14.23 2.15
CA PHE A 177 8.56 -13.49 3.08
C PHE A 177 9.94 -14.13 3.27
N ALA A 178 9.99 -15.44 3.47
CA ALA A 178 11.24 -16.18 3.66
C ALA A 178 12.11 -16.23 2.39
N ALA A 179 11.50 -16.17 1.20
CA ALA A 179 12.22 -16.18 -0.07
C ALA A 179 13.06 -14.92 -0.32
N TYR A 180 12.71 -13.79 0.32
CA TYR A 180 13.40 -12.51 0.15
C TYR A 180 13.73 -11.87 1.52
N PRO A 181 14.71 -12.41 2.26
CA PRO A 181 15.06 -11.93 3.59
C PRO A 181 15.45 -10.44 3.61
N GLY A 182 14.84 -9.66 4.50
CA GLY A 182 15.14 -8.24 4.68
C GLY A 182 14.45 -7.29 3.68
N VAL A 183 13.72 -7.81 2.70
CA VAL A 183 13.00 -7.01 1.69
C VAL A 183 11.60 -6.65 2.18
N TRP A 184 10.85 -7.66 2.62
CA TRP A 184 9.44 -7.50 2.95
C TRP A 184 9.22 -7.24 4.44
N LYS A 185 8.12 -6.53 4.73
CA LYS A 185 7.41 -6.66 6.01
C LYS A 185 6.10 -7.41 5.78
N LEU A 186 5.51 -7.93 6.85
CA LEU A 186 4.20 -8.55 6.84
C LEU A 186 3.14 -7.59 7.39
N ALA A 187 1.95 -7.66 6.80
CA ALA A 187 0.78 -6.95 7.27
C ALA A 187 -0.33 -7.96 7.57
N LEU A 188 -0.54 -8.26 8.85
CA LEU A 188 -1.62 -9.14 9.28
C LEU A 188 -2.95 -8.38 9.30
N MET A 189 -3.89 -8.81 8.47
CA MET A 189 -5.26 -8.32 8.48
C MET A 189 -6.06 -9.13 9.51
N GLN A 190 -6.03 -8.69 10.77
CA GLN A 190 -6.66 -9.41 11.86
C GLN A 190 -8.20 -9.34 11.80
N HIS A 191 -8.84 -10.50 11.90
CA HIS A 191 -10.27 -10.70 12.13
C HIS A 191 -10.60 -10.84 13.64
N GLU A 192 -11.85 -11.12 14.01
CA GLU A 192 -12.17 -11.48 15.41
C GLU A 192 -11.33 -12.68 15.88
N GLN A 193 -10.88 -12.64 17.14
CA GLN A 193 -9.88 -13.56 17.67
C GLN A 193 -10.32 -15.03 17.65
N ASP A 194 -11.62 -15.27 17.88
CA ASP A 194 -12.27 -16.58 17.83
C ASP A 194 -12.36 -17.17 16.41
N LEU A 195 -12.16 -16.34 15.39
CA LEU A 195 -12.18 -16.74 13.98
C LEU A 195 -10.77 -16.84 13.38
N LEU A 196 -9.72 -16.58 14.15
CA LEU A 196 -8.35 -16.75 13.67
C LEU A 196 -7.98 -18.22 13.59
N SER A 197 -7.23 -18.60 12.55
CA SER A 197 -6.66 -19.95 12.49
C SER A 197 -5.76 -20.18 13.72
N PRO A 198 -5.89 -21.32 14.43
CA PRO A 198 -5.04 -21.64 15.57
C PRO A 198 -3.56 -21.77 15.16
N GLU A 199 -3.27 -21.99 13.87
CA GLU A 199 -1.92 -22.16 13.33
C GLU A 199 -1.26 -20.84 12.94
N LEU A 200 -2.04 -19.77 12.75
CA LEU A 200 -1.55 -18.49 12.23
C LEU A 200 -0.50 -17.84 13.14
N VAL A 201 -0.80 -17.70 14.44
CA VAL A 201 0.14 -17.07 15.39
C VAL A 201 1.40 -17.92 15.60
N PRO A 202 1.30 -19.25 15.84
CA PRO A 202 2.48 -20.11 15.88
C PRO A 202 3.36 -20.03 14.63
N ALA A 203 2.76 -20.05 13.43
CA ALA A 203 3.51 -19.98 12.17
C ALA A 203 4.28 -18.67 12.00
N ILE A 204 3.70 -17.55 12.46
CA ILE A 204 4.36 -16.23 12.49
C ILE A 204 5.51 -16.23 13.51
N GLN A 205 5.29 -16.75 14.72
CA GLN A 205 6.29 -16.77 15.79
C GLN A 205 7.56 -17.54 15.41
N GLU A 206 7.41 -18.59 14.61
CA GLU A 206 8.53 -19.41 14.14
C GLU A 206 9.42 -18.67 13.12
N ARG A 207 8.86 -17.76 12.31
CA ARG A 207 9.50 -17.25 11.08
C ARG A 207 9.79 -15.76 11.09
N VAL A 208 9.16 -14.99 11.97
CA VAL A 208 9.10 -13.53 11.87
C VAL A 208 9.62 -12.90 13.16
N LYS A 209 10.39 -11.82 13.04
CA LYS A 209 10.92 -11.07 14.18
C LYS A 209 10.06 -9.85 14.48
N GLN A 210 10.24 -9.31 15.68
CA GLN A 210 9.61 -8.06 16.08
C GLN A 210 10.02 -6.93 15.13
N GLY A 211 9.05 -6.13 14.68
CA GLY A 211 9.26 -5.05 13.70
C GLY A 211 9.17 -5.48 12.23
N GLU A 212 9.17 -6.78 11.93
CA GLU A 212 8.97 -7.32 10.58
C GLU A 212 7.49 -7.57 10.26
N ILE A 213 6.61 -7.55 11.27
CA ILE A 213 5.17 -7.71 11.10
C ILE A 213 4.38 -6.63 11.83
N ILE A 214 3.44 -6.04 11.10
CA ILE A 214 2.45 -5.12 11.65
C ILE A 214 1.09 -5.80 11.64
N ASN A 215 0.44 -5.79 12.79
CA ASN A 215 -0.93 -6.23 12.93
C ASN A 215 -1.90 -5.07 12.73
N PHE A 216 -2.89 -5.30 11.87
CA PHE A 216 -3.98 -4.37 11.57
C PHE A 216 -5.30 -5.00 12.03
N PRO A 217 -5.71 -4.76 13.29
CA PRO A 217 -7.05 -5.09 13.75
C PRO A 217 -8.08 -4.48 12.80
N TYR A 218 -9.00 -5.32 12.30
CA TYR A 218 -10.11 -4.83 11.53
C TYR A 218 -10.85 -3.74 12.31
N HIS A 219 -11.12 -2.63 11.61
CA HIS A 219 -11.78 -1.46 12.19
C HIS A 219 -12.75 -0.83 11.19
N ARG A 220 -13.94 -0.49 11.67
CA ARG A 220 -14.96 0.22 10.89
C ARG A 220 -15.74 1.16 11.82
N ALA A 221 -15.98 2.38 11.34
CA ALA A 221 -16.77 3.39 12.05
C ALA A 221 -16.31 3.67 13.50
N GLY A 222 -14.98 3.66 13.74
CA GLY A 222 -14.41 3.96 15.07
C GLY A 222 -14.40 2.77 16.04
N GLN A 223 -14.92 1.62 15.64
CA GLN A 223 -14.79 0.37 16.38
C GLN A 223 -13.70 -0.50 15.72
N HIS A 224 -12.97 -1.25 16.53
CA HIS A 224 -11.99 -2.22 16.06
C HIS A 224 -12.10 -3.52 16.86
N VAL A 225 -11.72 -4.63 16.24
CA VAL A 225 -11.58 -5.90 16.97
C VAL A 225 -10.50 -5.75 18.04
N LYS A 226 -10.60 -6.52 19.12
CA LYS A 226 -9.61 -6.49 20.21
C LYS A 226 -8.23 -6.85 19.64
N PRO A 227 -7.23 -5.97 19.69
CA PRO A 227 -5.93 -6.25 19.09
C PRO A 227 -5.28 -7.47 19.75
N LEU A 228 -4.72 -8.36 18.92
CA LEU A 228 -3.91 -9.47 19.42
C LEU A 228 -2.70 -8.93 20.20
N LYS A 229 -2.44 -9.55 21.35
CA LYS A 229 -1.26 -9.30 22.18
C LYS A 229 -0.40 -10.55 22.16
N ALA A 230 0.33 -10.74 21.08
CA ALA A 230 1.25 -11.85 20.90
C ALA A 230 2.53 -11.34 20.24
N GLU A 231 3.69 -11.71 20.77
CA GLU A 231 4.95 -11.52 20.05
C GLU A 231 4.93 -12.40 18.79
N PRO A 232 5.50 -11.96 17.65
CA PRO A 232 6.23 -10.70 17.41
C PRO A 232 5.35 -9.51 16.93
N LEU A 233 4.02 -9.59 17.07
CA LEU A 233 3.08 -8.67 16.43
C LEU A 233 3.20 -7.24 16.98
N THR A 234 3.50 -6.29 16.09
CA THR A 234 3.38 -4.86 16.40
C THR A 234 2.02 -4.35 15.96
N ASN A 235 1.17 -3.93 16.90
CA ASN A 235 -0.13 -3.36 16.56
C ASN A 235 0.00 -1.96 15.96
N CYS A 236 -0.78 -1.67 14.91
CA CYS A 236 -0.81 -0.35 14.29
C CYS A 236 -1.23 0.74 15.32
N PRO A 237 -0.35 1.71 15.65
CA PRO A 237 -0.62 2.66 16.72
C PRO A 237 -1.75 3.64 16.39
N GLN A 238 -2.03 3.88 15.11
CA GLN A 238 -3.19 4.68 14.70
C GLN A 238 -4.52 4.04 15.10
N ILE A 239 -4.57 2.70 15.11
CA ILE A 239 -5.79 1.95 15.44
C ILE A 239 -5.87 1.72 16.96
N THR A 240 -4.75 1.39 17.59
CA THR A 240 -4.74 0.91 18.98
C THR A 240 -4.41 1.97 20.02
N THR A 241 -4.07 3.19 19.59
CA THR A 241 -3.75 4.32 20.47
C THR A 241 -4.43 5.60 19.98
N ASN A 242 -4.55 6.58 20.88
CA ASN A 242 -5.03 7.92 20.52
C ASN A 242 -3.90 8.87 20.06
N ALA A 243 -2.68 8.37 19.89
CA ALA A 243 -1.50 9.20 19.59
C ALA A 243 -1.48 9.77 18.17
N TYR A 244 -2.18 9.12 17.22
CA TYR A 244 -2.16 9.48 15.80
C TYR A 244 -3.58 9.60 15.21
N PRO A 245 -4.36 10.61 15.61
CA PRO A 245 -5.74 10.77 15.16
C PRO A 245 -5.83 11.11 13.67
N LEU A 246 -6.90 10.65 13.00
CA LEU A 246 -7.16 10.98 11.60
C LEU A 246 -7.17 12.50 11.39
N GLN A 247 -6.47 12.97 10.35
CA GLN A 247 -6.30 14.38 10.07
C GLN A 247 -6.97 14.75 8.75
N THR A 248 -7.95 15.66 8.78
CA THR A 248 -8.67 16.12 7.59
C THR A 248 -7.95 17.27 6.89
N SER A 249 -7.23 18.12 7.63
CA SER A 249 -6.47 19.22 7.04
C SER A 249 -5.37 18.72 6.13
N ARG A 250 -5.28 19.28 4.92
CA ARG A 250 -4.21 18.96 3.96
C ARG A 250 -2.86 19.56 4.35
N SER A 251 -2.83 20.55 5.25
CA SER A 251 -1.61 21.22 5.71
C SER A 251 -0.93 20.55 6.91
N LEU A 252 -1.55 19.52 7.49
CA LEU A 252 -1.05 18.82 8.66
C LEU A 252 -0.63 17.38 8.31
N PRO A 253 0.45 16.86 8.94
CA PRO A 253 0.86 15.48 8.75
C PRO A 253 -0.28 14.49 9.04
N LYS A 254 -0.40 13.48 8.18
CA LYS A 254 -1.34 12.40 8.40
C LYS A 254 -0.80 11.38 9.39
N PRO A 255 -1.65 10.55 10.03
CA PRO A 255 -1.22 9.58 11.05
C PRO A 255 0.00 8.74 10.69
N CYS A 256 0.04 8.17 9.47
CA CYS A 256 1.14 7.31 9.06
C CYS A 256 2.41 8.11 8.70
N GLN A 257 2.26 9.38 8.32
CA GLN A 257 3.40 10.30 8.15
C GLN A 257 4.01 10.69 9.50
N SER A 258 3.19 10.76 10.56
CA SER A 258 3.65 11.06 11.91
C SER A 258 4.21 9.85 12.65
N CYS A 259 3.60 8.66 12.50
CA CYS A 259 4.07 7.46 13.19
C CYS A 259 5.22 6.75 12.47
N ASN A 260 5.35 6.98 11.15
CA ASN A 260 6.41 6.45 10.27
C ASN A 260 6.55 4.92 10.22
N LEU A 261 5.71 4.15 10.92
CA LEU A 261 5.85 2.70 11.07
C LEU A 261 5.79 1.94 9.73
N CYS A 262 4.92 2.39 8.81
CA CYS A 262 4.74 1.76 7.50
C CYS A 262 5.53 2.44 6.37
N LEU A 263 6.24 3.52 6.67
CA LEU A 263 7.05 4.22 5.68
C LEU A 263 8.47 3.64 5.69
N PRO A 264 9.19 3.72 4.57
CA PRO A 264 10.60 3.37 4.53
C PRO A 264 11.41 4.23 5.51
N GLY A 265 12.39 3.59 6.16
CA GLY A 265 13.30 4.18 7.15
C GLY A 265 14.01 5.41 6.61
#